data_AF-A0AB35XTR7-F1
#
_entry.id   AF-A0AB35XTR7-F1
#
_cell.length_a   1.000
_cell.length_b   1.000
_cell.length_c   1.000
_cell.angle_alpha   90.00
_cell.angle_beta   90.00
_cell.angle_gamma   90.00
#
_symmetry.space_group_name_H-M   'P 1'
#
loop_
_entity.id
_entity.type
_entity.pdbx_description
1 polymer ?
#
loop_
_entity_poly.entity_id
_entity_poly.type
_entity_poly.pdbx_seq_one_letter_code
_entity_poly.pdbx_strand_id
1 'polypeptide(L)' 'MLRLRTSYTTLAIDCIAVEDEYGNTPAQRAELDWLLYNKPLEYAQMVLRGEMEHYLSLGCDHGRMED' A
#
# COMPACT_ATOMS: atom_id res chain seq x y z
N MET A 1 1.36 9.73 7.55
CA MET A 1 2.81 9.75 7.26
C MET A 1 3.46 8.57 7.96
N LEU A 2 3.95 7.59 7.19
CA LEU A 2 4.69 6.44 7.70
C LEU A 2 6.17 6.77 7.72
N ARG A 3 6.83 6.63 8.87
CA ARG A 3 8.25 7.03 9.04
C ARG A 3 9.10 5.78 9.26
N LEU A 4 9.81 5.36 8.21
CA LEU A 4 10.72 4.21 8.24
C LEU A 4 12.14 4.65 8.56
N ARG A 5 12.82 3.93 9.46
CA ARG A 5 14.24 4.13 9.77
C ARG A 5 15.03 2.99 9.15
N THR A 6 15.70 3.24 8.04
CA THR A 6 16.75 2.34 7.53
C THR A 6 18.10 2.90 7.95
N SER A 7 19.13 2.06 8.09
CA SER A 7 20.34 2.19 8.94
C SER A 7 21.06 3.56 9.05
N TYR A 8 20.82 4.54 8.18
CA TYR A 8 21.25 5.93 8.37
C TYR A 8 20.36 7.00 7.70
N THR A 9 19.19 6.61 7.16
CA THR A 9 18.26 7.53 6.48
C THR A 9 16.84 7.39 7.04
N THR A 10 16.20 8.53 7.30
CA THR A 10 14.79 8.55 7.68
C THR A 10 13.98 8.74 6.42
N LEU A 11 13.34 7.66 5.98
CA LEU A 11 12.39 7.73 4.89
C LEU A 11 11.02 8.07 5.47
N ALA A 12 10.41 9.14 4.97
CA ALA A 12 9.03 9.46 5.31
C ALA A 12 8.17 9.23 4.07
N ILE A 13 7.25 8.28 4.16
CA ILE A 13 6.27 7.98 3.13
C ILE A 13 4.99 8.75 3.47
N ASP A 14 4.55 9.54 2.50
CA ASP A 14 3.32 10.28 2.64
C ASP A 14 2.13 9.41 2.23
N CYS A 15 1.48 8.79 3.22
CA CYS A 15 0.32 7.93 2.96
C CYS A 15 -0.80 8.67 2.24
N ILE A 16 -0.95 9.99 2.42
CA ILE A 16 -2.01 10.76 1.75
C ILE A 16 -1.73 10.82 0.25
N ALA A 17 -0.50 11.15 -0.15
CA ALA A 17 -0.11 11.12 -1.56
C ALA A 17 -0.29 9.73 -2.17
N VAL A 18 0.04 8.69 -1.41
CA VAL A 18 -0.09 7.29 -1.85
C VAL A 18 -1.57 6.87 -1.98
N GLU A 19 -2.42 7.22 -1.03
CA GLU A 19 -3.87 6.97 -1.10
C GLU A 19 -4.58 7.79 -2.18
N ASP A 20 -4.05 8.95 -2.56
CA ASP A 20 -4.54 9.75 -3.69
C ASP A 20 -4.12 9.14 -5.03
N GLU A 21 -2.87 8.68 -5.14
CA GLU A 21 -2.33 8.06 -6.36
C GLU A 21 -2.96 6.68 -6.64
N TYR A 22 -3.08 5.83 -5.61
CA TYR A 22 -3.51 4.44 -5.77
C TYR A 22 -4.93 4.14 -5.27
N GLY A 23 -5.47 4.97 -4.38
CA GLY A 23 -6.80 4.77 -3.78
C GLY A 23 -7.95 5.27 -4.66
N ASN A 24 -7.92 4.92 -5.95
CA ASN A 24 -8.92 5.34 -6.94
C ASN A 24 -10.31 4.73 -6.69
N THR A 25 -10.35 3.55 -6.06
CA THR A 25 -11.60 2.88 -5.67
C THR A 25 -11.66 2.68 -4.14
N PRO A 26 -12.87 2.61 -3.56
CA PRO A 26 -13.02 2.38 -2.11
C PRO A 26 -12.42 1.04 -1.66
N ALA A 27 -12.45 0.01 -2.52
CA ALA A 27 -11.80 -1.27 -2.24
C ALA A 27 -10.27 -1.14 -2.15
N GLN A 28 -9.65 -0.40 -3.07
CA GLN A 28 -8.20 -0.16 -3.05
C GLN A 28 -7.79 0.66 -1.81
N ARG A 29 -8.58 1.67 -1.42
CA ARG A 29 -8.34 2.41 -0.17
C ARG A 29 -8.41 1.50 1.06
N ALA A 30 -9.38 0.59 1.12
CA ALA A 30 -9.50 -0.35 2.23
C ALA A 30 -8.29 -1.30 2.29
N GLU A 31 -7.79 -1.77 1.15
CA GLU A 31 -6.58 -2.60 1.09
C GLU A 31 -5.33 -1.84 1.55
N LEU A 32 -5.19 -0.58 1.13
CA LEU A 32 -4.07 0.28 1.56
C LEU A 32 -4.09 0.53 3.07
N ASP A 33 -5.26 0.85 3.62
CA ASP A 33 -5.45 1.05 5.06
C ASP A 33 -5.14 -0.25 5.83
N TRP A 34 -5.62 -1.38 5.33
CA TRP A 34 -5.33 -2.69 5.90
C TRP A 34 -3.83 -2.99 5.90
N LEU A 35 -3.12 -2.74 4.79
CA LEU A 35 -1.67 -2.94 4.68
C LEU A 35 -0.90 -2.03 5.62
N LEU A 36 -1.32 -0.78 5.76
CA LEU A 36 -0.69 0.18 6.64
C LEU A 36 -0.77 -0.27 8.11
N TYR A 37 -1.93 -0.80 8.52
CA TYR A 37 -2.17 -1.26 9.89
C TYR A 37 -1.57 -2.64 10.19
N ASN A 38 -1.68 -3.60 9.26
CA ASN A 38 -1.25 -4.98 9.49
C ASN A 38 0.24 -5.18 9.16
N LYS A 39 0.72 -4.56 8.07
CA LYS A 39 2.03 -4.85 7.45
C LYS A 39 2.71 -3.57 6.90
N PRO A 40 3.04 -2.60 7.76
CA PRO A 40 3.61 -1.32 7.34
C PRO A 40 4.96 -1.43 6.63
N LEU A 41 5.76 -2.47 6.91
CA LEU A 41 7.02 -2.73 6.23
C LEU A 41 6.79 -3.14 4.77
N GLU A 42 5.80 -4.00 4.52
CA GLU A 42 5.44 -4.50 3.20
C GLU A 42 4.90 -3.35 2.34
N TYR A 43 3.99 -2.55 2.92
CA TYR A 43 3.51 -1.30 2.32
C TYR A 43 4.67 -0.38 1.92
N ALA A 44 5.60 -0.12 2.85
CA ALA A 44 6.73 0.75 2.55
C ALA A 44 7.63 0.20 1.44
N GLN A 45 7.87 -1.11 1.42
CA GLN A 45 8.65 -1.75 0.37
C GLN A 45 7.96 -1.68 -0.99
N MET A 46 6.65 -1.85 -1.04
CA MET A 46 5.88 -1.78 -2.28
C MET A 46 5.80 -0.35 -2.82
N VAL A 47 5.60 0.64 -1.95
CA VAL A 47 5.70 2.06 -2.31
C VAL A 47 7.09 2.42 -2.82
N LEU A 48 8.15 1.91 -2.17
CA LEU A 48 9.53 2.14 -2.58
C LEU A 48 9.90 1.47 -3.91
N ARG A 49 9.32 0.30 -4.21
CA ARG A 49 9.54 -0.41 -5.49
C ARG A 49 8.60 0.05 -6.60
N GLY A 50 7.53 0.79 -6.28
CA GLY A 50 6.48 1.13 -7.24
C GLY A 50 5.58 -0.07 -7.61
N GLU A 51 5.50 -1.10 -6.76
CA GLU A 51 4.69 -2.31 -7.02
C GLU A 51 3.26 -2.21 -6.46
N MET A 52 2.88 -1.04 -5.96
CA MET A 52 1.56 -0.77 -5.36
C MET A 52 0.42 -0.94 -6.37
N GLU A 53 0.58 -0.44 -7.61
CA GLU A 53 -0.42 -0.61 -8.66
C GLU A 53 -0.67 -2.09 -8.97
N HIS A 54 0.41 -2.86 -9.07
CA HIS A 54 0.33 -4.28 -9.39
C HIS A 54 -0.37 -5.05 -8.27
N TYR A 55 -0.05 -4.74 -7.01
CA TYR A 55 -0.71 -5.35 -5.86
C TYR A 55 -2.19 -5.03 -5.79
N LEU A 56 -2.57 -3.77 -5.97
CA LEU A 56 -3.98 -3.37 -5.94
C LEU A 56 -4.75 -3.89 -7.15
N SER A 57 -4.09 -4.04 -8.30
CA SER A 57 -4.67 -4.69 -9.47
C SER A 57 -4.88 -6.20 -9.24
N LEU A 58 -4.01 -6.87 -8.47
CA LEU A 58 -4.17 -8.27 -8.07
C LEU A 58 -5.18 -8.45 -6.92
N GLY A 59 -5.21 -7.52 -5.97
CA GLY A 59 -6.12 -7.52 -4.83
C GLY A 59 -7.59 -7.33 -5.23
N CYS A 60 -7.86 -6.75 -6.41
CA CYS A 60 -9.20 -6.71 -6.98
C CYS A 60 -9.76 -8.08 -7.41
N ASP A 61 -8.92 -9.13 -7.53
CA ASP A 61 -9.39 -10.50 -7.83
C ASP A 61 -9.76 -11.29 -6.56
N HIS A 62 -9.62 -10.70 -5.36
CA HIS A 62 -10.09 -11.32 -4.11
C HIS A 62 -11.63 -11.32 -3.97
N GLY A 63 -12.35 -11.03 -5.06
CA GLY A 63 -13.81 -11.14 -5.18
C GLY A 63 -14.28 -12.40 -5.90
N ARG A 64 -13.38 -13.25 -6.41
CA ARG A 64 -13.77 -14.54 -6.98
C ARG A 64 -13.29 -15.68 -6.08
N MET A 65 -14.01 -15.84 -4.97
CA MET A 65 -14.18 -17.16 -4.39
C MET A 65 -14.66 -18.06 -5.52
N GLU A 66 -13.78 -18.96 -5.96
CA GLU A 66 -14.16 -20.05 -6.85
C GLU A 66 -15.33 -20.79 -6.19
N ASP A 67 -16.39 -21.01 -6.97
CA ASP A 67 -17.61 -21.75 -6.59
C ASP A 67 -17.29 -23.17 -6.08
#